data_AF-A0A3B0JCE0-F1
#
_entry.id   AF-A0A3B0JCE0-F1
#
_cell.length_a   1.000
_cell.length_b   1.000
_cell.length_c   1.000
_cell.angle_alpha   90.00
_cell.angle_beta   90.00
_cell.angle_gamma   90.00
#
_symmetry.space_group_name_H-M   'P 1'
#
loop_
_entity.id
_entity.type
_entity.pdbx_description
1 polymer ?
#
loop_
_entity_poly.entity_id
_entity_poly.type
_entity_poly.pdbx_seq_one_letter_code
_entity_poly.pdbx_strand_id
1 'polypeptide(L)'
;MTYGHKGLHWSHFGGEGTGLHTSHPMPWYTDQWYATVIRRWYIPGEKVTRMAMFMYSYYEQKWTYYMSAAVPGIDIPLTGNSYTGFLERFAGKALGYYGIYGQHFRMNKDDSWQKPIFYEANAGGNPNY
;
A
#
# COMPACT_ATOMS: atom_id res chain seq x y z
N MET A 1 0.88 -8.52 13.88
CA MET A 1 1.54 -7.22 13.70
C MET A 1 2.75 -7.15 14.63
N THR A 2 3.82 -6.45 14.27
CA THR A 2 5.02 -6.30 15.13
C THR A 2 5.30 -4.84 15.54
N TYR A 3 4.77 -3.88 14.79
CA TYR A 3 4.79 -2.45 15.14
C TYR A 3 3.60 -1.75 14.51
N GLY A 4 3.10 -0.70 15.17
CA GLY A 4 2.13 0.25 14.63
C GLY A 4 2.41 1.66 15.11
N HIS A 5 2.26 2.64 14.22
CA HIS A 5 2.39 4.06 14.53
C HIS A 5 1.34 4.49 15.58
N LYS A 6 1.63 5.56 16.33
CA LYS A 6 0.67 6.07 17.32
C LYS A 6 -0.65 6.43 16.64
N GLY A 7 -1.77 5.90 17.15
CA GLY A 7 -3.09 6.08 16.56
C GLY A 7 -3.43 5.13 15.41
N LEU A 8 -2.56 4.15 15.11
CA LEU A 8 -2.88 3.10 14.14
C LEU A 8 -3.91 2.15 14.74
N HIS A 9 -5.04 2.01 14.06
CA HIS A 9 -6.02 0.97 14.30
C HIS A 9 -5.62 -0.29 13.55
N TRP A 10 -5.84 -1.45 14.17
CA TRP A 10 -5.60 -2.73 13.53
C TRP A 10 -6.66 -3.75 13.95
N SER A 11 -6.99 -4.63 13.02
CA SER A 11 -7.99 -5.68 13.22
C SER A 11 -7.75 -6.84 12.26
N HIS A 12 -8.48 -7.92 12.48
CA HIS A 12 -8.66 -8.96 11.48
C HIS A 12 -9.76 -8.52 10.50
N PHE A 13 -9.61 -8.81 9.21
CA PHE A 13 -10.68 -8.62 8.22
C PHE A 13 -11.08 -9.94 7.55
N GLY A 14 -12.31 -9.98 7.03
CA GLY A 14 -12.95 -11.11 6.34
C GLY A 14 -13.85 -10.62 5.19
N GLY A 15 -14.46 -11.54 4.44
CA GLY A 15 -15.50 -11.25 3.40
C GLY A 15 -14.99 -11.25 1.96
N GLU A 16 -13.74 -10.84 1.74
CA GLU A 16 -13.07 -10.79 0.40
C GLU A 16 -11.69 -11.48 0.44
N GLY A 17 -11.55 -12.43 1.35
CA GLY A 17 -10.27 -12.96 1.83
C GLY A 17 -10.16 -12.80 3.34
N THR A 18 -8.99 -13.13 3.90
CA THR A 18 -8.72 -12.98 5.35
C THR A 18 -7.32 -12.45 5.58
N GLY A 19 -7.17 -11.55 6.56
CA GLY A 19 -5.85 -11.02 6.88
C GLY A 19 -5.84 -9.96 7.96
N LEU A 20 -4.69 -9.29 8.06
CA LEU A 20 -4.49 -8.14 8.93
C LEU A 20 -4.94 -6.88 8.18
N HIS A 21 -5.83 -6.12 8.79
CA HIS A 21 -6.17 -4.76 8.38
C HIS A 21 -5.47 -3.78 9.33
N THR A 22 -4.86 -2.73 8.77
CA THR A 22 -4.38 -1.59 9.54
C THR A 22 -4.86 -0.29 8.91
N SER A 23 -5.36 0.64 9.71
CA SER A 23 -5.83 1.95 9.26
C SER A 23 -5.34 3.04 10.20
N HIS A 24 -4.89 4.15 9.63
CA HIS A 24 -4.46 5.34 10.38
C HIS A 24 -5.20 6.56 9.82
N PRO A 25 -5.86 7.37 10.67
CA PRO A 25 -6.43 8.63 10.24
C PRO A 25 -5.30 9.64 9.98
N MET A 26 -4.73 9.60 8.78
CA MET A 26 -3.72 10.57 8.38
C MET A 26 -4.40 11.88 7.92
N PRO A 27 -3.96 13.05 8.42
CA PRO A 27 -4.45 14.34 7.94
C PRO A 27 -3.78 14.68 6.61
N TRP A 28 -4.23 14.05 5.52
CA TRP A 28 -3.76 14.36 4.18
C TRP A 28 -4.14 15.78 3.79
N TYR A 29 -3.25 16.44 3.06
CA TYR A 29 -3.53 17.69 2.38
C TYR A 29 -3.92 17.38 0.93
N THR A 30 -4.96 18.05 0.44
CA THR A 30 -5.30 18.00 -0.99
C THR A 30 -4.20 18.67 -1.81
N ASP A 31 -4.09 18.29 -3.08
CA ASP A 31 -3.13 18.85 -4.04
C ASP A 31 -1.65 18.68 -3.62
N GLN A 32 -1.36 17.66 -2.81
CA GLN A 32 0.00 17.30 -2.40
C GLN A 32 0.37 15.90 -2.90
N TRP A 33 1.65 15.73 -3.20
CA TRP A 33 2.21 14.41 -3.51
C TRP A 33 2.54 13.64 -2.23
N TYR A 34 2.26 12.35 -2.27
CA TYR A 34 2.68 11.38 -1.27
C TYR A 34 3.32 10.19 -1.98
N ALA A 35 4.41 9.66 -1.45
CA ALA A 35 4.98 8.39 -1.92
C ALA A 35 4.69 7.30 -0.90
N THR A 36 4.00 6.25 -1.34
CA THR A 36 3.74 5.06 -0.52
C THR A 36 4.77 3.99 -0.84
N VAL A 37 5.37 3.40 0.18
CA VAL A 37 6.33 2.30 0.05
C VAL A 37 5.84 1.11 0.84
N ILE A 38 5.74 -0.03 0.16
CA ILE A 38 5.55 -1.34 0.80
C ILE A 38 6.82 -2.14 0.56
N ARG A 39 7.39 -2.67 1.64
CA ARG A 39 8.59 -3.51 1.58
C ARG A 39 8.29 -4.87 2.18
N ARG A 40 8.80 -5.93 1.54
CA ARG A 40 8.96 -7.26 2.12
C ARG A 40 10.43 -7.64 2.14
N TRP A 41 10.88 -8.33 3.16
CA TRP A 41 12.23 -8.87 3.25
C TRP A 41 12.28 -10.11 4.13
N TYR A 42 13.34 -10.88 3.95
CA TYR A 42 13.60 -12.10 4.72
C TYR A 42 14.88 -11.95 5.54
N ILE A 43 14.86 -12.49 6.75
CA ILE A 43 16.03 -12.60 7.63
C ILE A 43 16.39 -14.09 7.70
N PRO A 44 17.60 -14.50 7.28
CA PRO A 44 18.02 -15.90 7.33
C PRO A 44 17.81 -16.53 8.71
N GLY A 45 17.17 -17.71 8.73
CA GLY A 45 16.84 -18.44 9.95
C GLY A 45 15.45 -18.16 10.51
N GLU A 46 14.76 -17.13 10.03
CA GLU A 46 13.36 -16.90 10.40
C GLU A 46 12.42 -17.84 9.60
N LYS A 47 11.23 -18.11 10.17
CA LYS A 47 10.14 -18.84 9.50
C LYS A 47 9.06 -17.92 8.91
N VAL A 48 9.35 -16.62 8.86
CA VAL A 48 8.43 -15.57 8.45
C VAL A 48 9.09 -14.64 7.45
N THR A 49 8.26 -13.94 6.69
CA THR A 49 8.67 -12.83 5.85
C THR A 49 8.26 -11.54 6.55
N ARG A 50 9.19 -10.61 6.72
CA ARG A 50 8.91 -9.31 7.31
C ARG A 50 8.28 -8.40 6.27
N MET A 51 7.34 -7.56 6.69
CA MET A 51 6.81 -6.50 5.85
C MET A 51 6.68 -5.19 6.62
N ALA A 52 6.76 -4.08 5.90
CA ALA A 52 6.52 -2.76 6.44
C ALA A 52 5.90 -1.84 5.40
N MET A 53 5.18 -0.82 5.88
CA MET A 53 4.65 0.25 5.07
C MET A 53 5.12 1.61 5.59
N PHE A 54 5.56 2.45 4.66
CA PHE A 54 6.02 3.80 4.90
C PHE A 54 5.32 4.76 3.93
N MET A 55 5.29 6.02 4.30
CA MET A 55 4.86 7.07 3.42
C MET A 55 5.75 8.29 3.54
N TYR A 56 6.02 8.95 2.44
CA TYR A 56 6.65 10.26 2.41
C TYR A 56 5.62 11.32 2.06
N SER A 57 5.53 12.36 2.90
CA SER A 57 4.84 13.60 2.57
C SER A 57 5.83 14.54 1.89
N TYR A 58 5.58 14.93 0.64
CA TYR A 58 6.43 15.93 -0.04
C TYR A 58 6.23 17.34 0.52
N TYR A 59 5.03 17.62 1.03
CA TYR A 59 4.70 18.89 1.67
C TYR A 59 5.48 19.06 2.99
N GLU A 60 5.42 18.06 3.88
CA GLU A 60 6.11 18.09 5.18
C GLU A 60 7.57 17.63 5.11
N GLN A 61 8.00 17.11 3.96
CA GLN A 61 9.32 16.53 3.69
C GLN A 61 9.70 15.42 4.68
N LYS A 62 8.72 14.60 5.07
CA LYS A 62 8.88 13.65 6.18
C LYS A 62 8.44 12.24 5.81
N TRP A 63 9.26 11.27 6.19
CA TRP A 63 8.89 9.86 6.20
C TRP A 63 8.14 9.50 7.47
N THR A 64 7.01 8.81 7.30
CA THR A 64 6.25 8.18 8.37
C THR A 64 6.28 6.68 8.20
N TYR A 65 6.79 5.99 9.22
CA TYR A 65 6.72 4.55 9.35
C TYR A 65 5.40 4.16 10.02
N TYR A 66 4.52 3.50 9.27
CA TYR A 66 3.16 3.23 9.73
C TYR A 66 3.03 1.92 10.46
N MET A 67 3.55 0.84 9.89
CA MET A 67 3.35 -0.49 10.44
C MET A 67 4.44 -1.45 9.98
N SER A 68 4.66 -2.49 10.78
CA SER A 68 5.25 -3.72 10.29
C SER A 68 4.52 -4.95 10.79
N ALA A 69 4.64 -6.03 10.03
CA ALA A 69 4.11 -7.32 10.38
C ALA A 69 5.05 -8.45 9.96
N ALA A 70 4.82 -9.62 10.55
CA ALA A 70 5.38 -10.88 10.10
C ALA A 70 4.30 -11.61 9.29
N VAL A 71 4.60 -11.92 8.03
CA VAL A 71 3.78 -12.75 7.15
C VAL A 71 4.25 -14.20 7.34
N PRO A 72 3.35 -15.15 7.65
CA PRO A 72 3.72 -16.56 7.72
C PRO A 72 4.32 -17.06 6.40
N GLY A 73 5.46 -17.75 6.49
CA GLY A 73 6.18 -18.30 5.34
C GLY A 73 7.50 -17.59 5.05
N ILE A 74 8.44 -18.35 4.48
CA ILE A 74 9.83 -17.95 4.29
C ILE A 74 9.99 -17.24 2.95
N ASP A 75 10.69 -16.10 2.96
CA ASP A 75 11.15 -15.37 1.76
C ASP A 75 10.09 -15.14 0.67
N ILE A 76 8.90 -14.70 1.07
CA ILE A 76 7.76 -14.43 0.18
C ILE A 76 7.93 -13.05 -0.49
N PRO A 77 8.29 -12.98 -1.78
CA PRO A 77 8.44 -11.69 -2.46
C PRO A 77 7.08 -11.04 -2.73
N LEU A 78 7.12 -9.74 -3.05
CA LEU A 78 6.04 -9.13 -3.84
C LEU A 78 6.13 -9.69 -5.27
N THR A 79 5.05 -10.30 -5.75
CA THR A 79 4.95 -10.94 -7.07
C THR A 79 4.02 -10.15 -8.00
N GLY A 80 3.90 -10.60 -9.25
CA GLY A 80 3.14 -9.91 -10.29
C GLY A 80 4.01 -9.01 -11.16
N ASN A 81 3.44 -8.60 -12.30
CA ASN A 81 4.10 -7.75 -13.30
C ASN A 81 3.38 -6.39 -13.48
N SER A 82 2.40 -6.10 -12.62
CA SER A 82 1.59 -4.89 -12.67
C SER A 82 1.53 -4.21 -11.30
N TYR A 83 1.26 -2.91 -11.35
CA TYR A 83 0.93 -2.07 -10.22
C TYR A 83 -0.50 -1.58 -10.40
N THR A 84 -1.34 -1.83 -9.39
CA THR A 84 -2.73 -1.41 -9.44
C THR A 84 -2.98 -0.39 -8.35
N GLY A 85 -3.33 0.82 -8.77
CA GLY A 85 -4.04 1.79 -7.93
C GLY A 85 -5.51 1.80 -8.34
N PHE A 86 -6.40 1.99 -7.37
CA PHE A 86 -7.81 2.16 -7.64
C PHE A 86 -8.35 3.30 -6.79
N LEU A 87 -9.43 3.90 -7.29
CA LEU A 87 -10.17 4.96 -6.61
C LEU A 87 -11.60 4.47 -6.45
N GLU A 88 -12.06 4.36 -5.22
CA GLU A 88 -13.38 3.83 -4.91
C GLU A 88 -14.15 4.79 -4.01
N ARG A 89 -15.44 4.98 -4.31
CA ARG A 89 -16.41 5.57 -3.38
C ARG A 89 -17.08 4.47 -2.59
N PHE A 90 -16.47 4.10 -1.47
CA PHE A 90 -17.02 3.09 -0.57
C PHE A 90 -18.32 3.56 0.12
N ALA A 91 -18.49 4.87 0.32
CA ALA A 91 -19.66 5.47 0.97
C ALA A 91 -19.89 6.94 0.53
N GLY A 92 -21.08 7.47 0.83
CA GLY A 92 -21.43 8.87 0.59
C GLY A 92 -22.03 9.16 -0.79
N LYS A 93 -22.22 10.45 -1.10
CA LYS A 93 -22.93 10.94 -2.30
C LYS A 93 -22.08 11.86 -3.19
N ALA A 94 -20.75 11.81 -3.07
CA ALA A 94 -19.86 12.64 -3.89
C ALA A 94 -20.07 12.33 -5.38
N LEU A 95 -20.35 13.37 -6.18
CA LEU A 95 -20.64 13.25 -7.61
C LEU A 95 -19.37 13.26 -8.48
N GLY A 96 -18.25 13.77 -7.95
CA GLY A 96 -16.96 13.76 -8.60
C GLY A 96 -15.83 13.66 -7.58
N TYR A 97 -14.90 12.75 -7.82
CA TYR A 97 -13.68 12.55 -7.04
C TYR A 97 -12.64 11.95 -7.99
N TYR A 98 -11.40 12.39 -7.84
CA TYR A 98 -10.29 11.92 -8.66
C TYR A 98 -9.04 11.84 -7.81
N GLY A 99 -8.10 11.04 -8.26
CA GLY A 99 -6.76 10.94 -7.69
C GLY A 99 -5.77 10.78 -8.84
N ILE A 100 -4.59 11.37 -8.70
CA ILE A 100 -3.53 11.20 -9.68
C ILE A 100 -2.58 10.14 -9.12
N TYR A 101 -2.42 9.06 -9.89
CA TYR A 101 -1.50 7.98 -9.59
C TYR A 101 -0.32 8.09 -10.54
N GLY A 102 0.90 8.00 -10.01
CA GLY A 102 2.07 8.22 -10.84
C GLY A 102 3.37 7.82 -10.17
N GLN A 103 4.37 7.61 -11.02
CA GLN A 103 5.72 7.17 -10.68
C GLN A 103 5.75 5.92 -9.79
N HIS A 104 5.45 4.77 -10.40
CA HIS A 104 5.59 3.48 -9.75
C HIS A 104 6.98 2.91 -9.98
N PHE A 105 7.53 2.28 -8.95
CA PHE A 105 8.83 1.63 -9.02
C PHE A 105 8.81 0.28 -8.30
N ARG A 106 9.57 -0.68 -8.84
CA ARG A 106 9.93 -1.94 -8.18
C ARG A 106 11.40 -1.96 -7.89
N MET A 107 11.77 -2.34 -6.68
CA MET A 107 13.11 -2.85 -6.41
C MET A 107 13.04 -4.38 -6.45
N ASN A 108 13.90 -4.99 -7.25
CA ASN A 108 14.08 -6.44 -7.33
C ASN A 108 15.05 -6.93 -6.24
N LYS A 109 15.16 -8.26 -6.07
CA LYS A 109 16.07 -8.87 -5.09
C LYS A 109 17.56 -8.63 -5.40
N ASP A 110 17.88 -8.29 -6.65
CA ASP A 110 19.23 -7.95 -7.11
C ASP A 110 19.52 -6.44 -7.04
N ASP A 111 18.71 -5.70 -6.28
CA ASP A 111 18.75 -4.24 -6.12
C ASP A 111 18.49 -3.43 -7.42
N SER A 112 18.13 -4.10 -8.53
CA SER A 112 17.73 -3.41 -9.74
C SER A 112 16.36 -2.75 -9.58
N TRP A 113 16.23 -1.54 -10.13
CA TRP A 113 14.98 -0.80 -10.16
C TRP A 113 14.28 -0.94 -11.51
N GLN A 114 12.97 -1.14 -11.46
CA GLN A 114 12.10 -1.18 -12.64
C GLN A 114 10.98 -0.17 -12.49
N LYS A 115 10.53 0.38 -13.63
CA LYS A 115 9.34 1.22 -13.75
C LYS A 115 8.40 0.64 -14.79
N PRO A 116 7.08 0.89 -14.70
CA PRO A 116 6.14 0.50 -15.75
C PRO A 116 6.53 1.11 -17.10
N ILE A 117 6.31 0.33 -18.16
CA ILE A 117 6.48 0.78 -19.56
C ILE A 117 5.24 1.49 -20.10
N PHE A 118 4.07 1.22 -19.54
CA PHE A 118 2.80 1.88 -19.85
C PHE A 118 1.93 1.99 -18.59
N TYR A 119 0.94 2.85 -18.65
CA TYR A 119 -0.15 2.93 -17.67
C TYR A 119 -1.46 2.63 -18.39
N GLU A 120 -2.28 1.78 -17.79
CA GLU A 120 -3.61 1.46 -18.27
C GLU A 120 -4.62 1.90 -17.22
N ALA A 121 -5.70 2.56 -17.66
CA ALA A 121 -6.78 3.00 -16.79
C ALA A 121 -8.07 2.36 -17.26
N ASN A 122 -8.75 1.67 -16.35
CA ASN A 122 -10.03 1.02 -16.59
C ASN A 122 -11.04 1.50 -15.54
N ALA A 123 -12.30 1.70 -15.95
CA ALA A 123 -13.39 1.96 -15.02
C ALA A 123 -14.00 0.62 -14.56
N GLY A 124 -14.05 0.40 -13.24
CA GLY A 124 -14.87 -0.67 -12.67
C GLY A 124 -16.36 -0.34 -12.89
N GLY A 125 -17.14 -1.36 -13.28
CA GLY A 125 -18.55 -1.22 -13.64
C GLY A 125 -19.43 -0.61 -12.54
N ASN A 126 -20.57 -0.06 -12.96
CA ASN A 126 -21.59 0.53 -12.11
C ASN A 126 -21.98 -0.42 -10.96
N PRO A 127 -21.86 -0.04 -9.67
CA PRO A 127 -22.27 -0.88 -8.53
C PRO A 127 -23.79 -1.09 -8.42
N ASN A 128 -24.56 -0.67 -9.44
CA ASN A 128 -26.03 -0.74 -9.50
C ASN A 128 -26.54 -1.55 -10.71
N TYR A 129 -25.77 -2.53 -11.20
CA TYR A 129 -26.29 -3.63 -12.03
C TYR A 129 -25.80 -4.97 -11.50
#